data_AF-A0A6J1D2X8-F1
#
_entry.id   AF-A0A6J1D2X8-F1
#
_cell.length_a   1.000
_cell.length_b   1.000
_cell.length_c   1.000
_cell.angle_alpha   90.00
_cell.angle_beta   90.00
_cell.angle_gamma   90.00
#
_symmetry.space_group_name_H-M   'P 1'
#
loop_
_entity.id
_entity.type
_entity.pdbx_description
1 polymer ?
#
loop_
_entity_poly.entity_id
_entity_poly.type
_entity_poly.pdbx_seq_one_letter_code
_entity_poly.pdbx_strand_id
1 'polypeptide(L)'
;MVHKAWRIIPRPLLETVLNNHSQHHRVPQPLILHGPRGVGKTTLILERLLPDWNKCPHLSGYVDFAETIEDHHPVYGQSFPWASWSNCPSPSLSNCRIKLESCLESMAEKGVKLGGITSHQIFATMNKWHGLNTALRRVLQGDNASKSVVSRRASSSALWDQAVFALSARCNAAEVDGVLGLGDEGRSLSIEEASYFREAFVALRLAKEVIKIQQGWRANAIADLNRMRGFSPSLAHSCTDWPCLLIELLSQAAEIDHFQPKLIINNIEVLRNASVSDDDSSVCGSMYHDSLVWRMIALGANERCLPVILVTSDSYYSYRAYMDFGFPDIFISRETFGWTYQEAKLHMVPDYFSNAEWKLIAEVLGPNPRHLFELYALKQGNFYKRTATDHNFGTIEDIVDAYLAYLQVTVVNPAMDRALALLQAFAVDARNGLVSKDRLRFGAPWRHPPKSNDPRLSLDWAKIQLMDFVQCLVDAEFGVNYLADCSLEIFDDPSAVALVEVGLLYAQRDPSFMRPISRGIQRCLVRWLVQQQFQLSSRHRLLYLSQRIIRGRSYRHLMLEVGYK
;
A
#
# COMPACT_ATOMS: atom_id res chain seq x y z
N MET A 1 5.46 38.28 11.68
CA MET A 1 6.08 37.02 11.23
C MET A 1 5.88 36.91 9.73
N VAL A 2 6.92 36.66 8.96
CA VAL A 2 6.79 36.43 7.51
C VAL A 2 6.07 35.09 7.32
N HIS A 3 4.93 35.10 6.64
CA HIS A 3 4.14 33.92 6.30
C HIS A 3 4.86 33.13 5.20
N LYS A 4 5.98 32.47 5.53
CA LYS A 4 6.74 31.68 4.56
C LYS A 4 5.95 30.41 4.24
N ALA A 5 5.72 30.13 2.96
CA ALA A 5 5.09 28.89 2.55
C ALA A 5 5.94 27.68 2.98
N TRP A 6 5.26 26.56 3.28
CA TRP A 6 5.96 25.31 3.57
C TRP A 6 6.68 24.82 2.31
N ARG A 7 8.00 24.61 2.41
CA ARG A 7 8.83 24.14 1.30
C ARG A 7 8.97 22.63 1.38
N ILE A 8 8.89 21.98 0.23
CA ILE A 8 9.24 20.57 0.09
C ILE A 8 10.76 20.44 0.07
N ILE A 9 11.31 19.87 1.14
CA ILE A 9 12.75 19.78 1.38
C ILE A 9 13.33 18.57 0.63
N PRO A 10 14.45 18.75 -0.11
CA PRO A 10 15.13 17.66 -0.79
C PRO A 10 15.60 16.54 0.14
N ARG A 11 15.59 15.31 -0.35
CA ARG A 11 16.17 14.14 0.30
C ARG A 11 17.19 13.46 -0.62
N PRO A 12 18.41 14.03 -0.78
CA PRO A 12 19.33 13.63 -1.85
C PRO A 12 19.60 12.13 -1.89
N LEU A 13 19.87 11.48 -0.75
CA LEU A 13 20.14 10.04 -0.73
C LEU A 13 18.96 9.20 -1.23
N LEU A 14 17.74 9.55 -0.81
CA LEU A 14 16.54 8.82 -1.23
C LEU A 14 16.19 9.13 -2.69
N GLU A 15 16.31 10.38 -3.09
CA GLU A 15 16.13 10.82 -4.49
C GLU A 15 17.12 10.10 -5.41
N THR A 16 18.40 10.00 -5.03
CA THR A 16 19.41 9.27 -5.81
C THR A 16 19.05 7.80 -5.97
N VAL A 17 18.65 7.12 -4.90
CA VAL A 17 18.28 5.69 -4.97
C VAL A 17 17.06 5.47 -5.88
N LEU A 18 16.02 6.30 -5.73
CA LEU A 18 14.82 6.22 -6.56
C LEU A 18 15.13 6.56 -8.02
N ASN A 19 15.95 7.59 -8.26
CA ASN A 19 16.38 7.97 -9.59
C ASN A 19 17.20 6.86 -10.26
N ASN A 20 18.19 6.28 -9.58
CA ASN A 20 18.99 5.18 -10.10
C ASN A 20 18.11 4.00 -10.54
N HIS A 21 17.10 3.64 -9.73
CA HIS A 21 16.16 2.59 -10.10
C HIS A 21 15.29 2.99 -11.32
N SER A 22 14.77 4.22 -11.31
CA SER A 22 13.85 4.74 -12.33
C SER A 22 14.48 5.09 -13.68
N GLN A 23 15.81 5.24 -13.73
CA GLN A 23 16.58 5.57 -14.94
C GLN A 23 16.89 4.35 -15.79
N HIS A 24 16.84 3.14 -15.21
CA HIS A 24 16.93 1.92 -15.98
C HIS A 24 15.62 1.69 -16.76
N HIS A 25 15.72 1.36 -18.05
CA HIS A 25 14.54 1.00 -18.86
C HIS A 25 13.99 -0.39 -18.47
N ARG A 26 14.84 -1.28 -17.94
CA ARG A 26 14.45 -2.59 -17.39
C ARG A 26 15.27 -2.95 -16.16
N VAL A 27 14.64 -3.57 -15.18
CA VAL A 27 15.19 -3.93 -13.87
C VAL A 27 14.86 -5.39 -13.51
N PRO A 28 15.71 -6.07 -12.74
CA PRO A 28 15.47 -7.46 -12.34
C PRO A 28 14.50 -7.59 -11.15
N GLN A 29 14.29 -6.52 -10.38
CA GLN A 29 13.55 -6.56 -9.12
C GLN A 29 12.71 -5.28 -8.95
N PRO A 30 11.50 -5.37 -8.39
CA PRO A 30 10.77 -4.20 -7.91
C PRO A 30 11.49 -3.53 -6.73
N LEU A 31 11.29 -2.22 -6.58
CA LEU A 31 11.76 -1.45 -5.43
C LEU A 31 10.59 -1.20 -4.47
N ILE A 32 10.80 -1.45 -3.18
CA ILE A 32 9.82 -1.11 -2.15
C ILE A 32 10.33 0.07 -1.32
N LEU A 33 9.60 1.17 -1.36
CA LEU A 33 9.79 2.32 -0.51
C LEU A 33 8.83 2.27 0.68
N HIS A 34 9.33 1.87 1.84
CA HIS A 34 8.53 1.72 3.05
C HIS A 34 9.05 2.55 4.23
N GLY A 35 8.29 2.61 5.30
CA GLY A 35 8.60 3.38 6.51
C GLY A 35 7.32 3.83 7.21
N PRO A 36 7.39 4.36 8.44
CA PRO A 36 6.21 4.81 9.15
C PRO A 36 5.48 5.96 8.42
N ARG A 37 4.25 6.22 8.85
CA ARG A 37 3.42 7.30 8.29
C ARG A 37 4.00 8.67 8.65
N GLY A 38 3.74 9.65 7.78
CA GLY A 38 4.18 11.03 7.98
C GLY A 38 5.64 11.34 7.61
N VAL A 39 6.41 10.36 7.12
CA VAL A 39 7.82 10.56 6.74
C VAL A 39 8.02 11.22 5.35
N GLY A 40 6.94 11.46 4.60
CA GLY A 40 6.96 12.22 3.34
C GLY A 40 7.29 11.43 2.08
N LYS A 41 7.05 10.11 2.04
CA LYS A 41 7.31 9.24 0.86
C LYS A 41 6.53 9.71 -0.37
N THR A 42 5.21 9.80 -0.25
CA THR A 42 4.31 10.18 -1.34
C THR A 42 4.58 11.60 -1.82
N THR A 43 4.78 12.55 -0.90
CA THR A 43 5.14 13.94 -1.25
C THR A 43 6.45 14.01 -2.01
N LEU A 44 7.47 13.23 -1.63
CA LEU A 44 8.73 13.18 -2.36
C LEU A 44 8.52 12.71 -3.81
N ILE A 45 7.74 11.65 -4.00
CA ILE A 45 7.48 11.11 -5.34
C ILE A 45 6.69 12.12 -6.17
N LEU A 46 5.53 12.56 -5.68
CA LEU A 46 4.62 13.40 -6.46
C LEU A 46 5.21 14.76 -6.81
N GLU A 47 5.88 15.40 -5.86
CA GLU A 47 6.24 16.82 -5.98
C GLU A 47 7.68 17.05 -6.43
N ARG A 48 8.54 16.03 -6.34
CA ARG A 48 9.97 16.17 -6.69
C ARG A 48 10.46 15.22 -7.77
N LEU A 49 9.87 14.03 -7.90
CA LEU A 49 10.38 13.00 -8.82
C LEU A 49 9.49 12.82 -10.05
N LEU A 50 8.18 12.74 -9.84
CA LEU A 50 7.21 12.44 -10.89
C LEU A 50 7.22 13.47 -12.04
N PRO A 51 7.38 14.79 -11.82
CA PRO A 51 7.47 15.76 -12.91
C PRO A 51 8.66 15.51 -13.84
N ASP A 52 9.81 15.12 -13.27
CA ASP A 52 11.01 14.81 -14.05
C ASP A 52 10.89 13.44 -14.72
N TRP A 53 10.27 12.47 -14.06
CA TRP A 53 10.03 11.14 -14.61
C TRP A 53 8.93 11.06 -15.68
N ASN A 54 8.25 12.18 -15.96
CA ASN A 54 7.31 12.31 -17.06
C ASN A 54 7.86 13.14 -18.24
N LYS A 55 9.13 13.55 -18.18
CA LYS A 55 9.81 14.18 -19.32
C LYS A 55 10.31 13.10 -20.27
N CYS A 56 10.06 13.31 -21.57
CA CYS A 56 10.55 12.45 -22.65
C CYS A 56 12.06 12.15 -22.47
N PRO A 57 12.53 10.90 -22.58
CA PRO A 57 11.84 9.68 -23.05
C PRO A 57 11.08 8.88 -21.97
N HIS A 58 10.98 9.40 -20.75
CA HIS A 58 10.36 8.70 -19.63
C HIS A 58 8.83 8.84 -19.63
N LEU A 59 8.16 7.76 -19.21
CA LEU A 59 6.73 7.74 -18.96
C LEU A 59 6.47 7.10 -17.59
N SER A 60 5.78 7.80 -16.70
CA SER A 60 5.40 7.26 -15.40
C SER A 60 3.91 6.99 -15.30
N GLY A 61 3.55 5.76 -14.94
CA GLY A 61 2.23 5.44 -14.39
C GLY A 61 2.24 5.64 -12.89
N TYR A 62 1.24 6.32 -12.35
CA TYR A 62 1.04 6.48 -10.91
C TYR A 62 -0.35 5.98 -10.54
N VAL A 63 -0.41 5.01 -9.63
CA VAL A 63 -1.66 4.44 -9.09
C VAL A 63 -1.64 4.62 -7.59
N ASP A 64 -2.70 5.20 -7.03
CA ASP A 64 -2.92 5.27 -5.58
C ASP A 64 -4.19 4.49 -5.22
N PHE A 65 -4.01 3.34 -4.56
CA PHE A 65 -5.17 2.52 -4.16
C PHE A 65 -5.99 3.16 -3.04
N ALA A 66 -5.43 4.11 -2.30
CA ALA A 66 -6.16 4.80 -1.25
C ALA A 66 -7.01 5.95 -1.77
N GLU A 67 -6.86 6.35 -3.04
CA GLU A 67 -7.62 7.46 -3.63
C GLU A 67 -9.12 7.19 -3.66
N THR A 68 -9.59 5.95 -3.61
CA THR A 68 -11.03 5.65 -3.51
C THR A 68 -11.63 5.93 -2.12
N ILE A 69 -10.81 6.26 -1.12
CA ILE A 69 -11.25 6.53 0.25
C ILE A 69 -11.38 8.05 0.42
N GLU A 70 -12.51 8.60 -0.01
CA GLU A 70 -12.72 10.05 -0.17
C GLU A 70 -12.46 10.84 1.11
N ASP A 71 -12.91 10.32 2.26
CA ASP A 71 -12.79 10.96 3.57
C ASP A 71 -11.34 11.18 4.04
N HIS A 72 -10.37 10.52 3.40
CA HIS A 72 -8.99 10.47 3.88
C HIS A 72 -7.94 10.68 2.78
N HIS A 73 -8.33 11.23 1.62
CA HIS A 73 -7.42 11.42 0.49
C HIS A 73 -7.20 12.90 0.10
N PRO A 74 -5.95 13.34 -0.16
CA PRO A 74 -5.63 14.73 -0.52
C PRO A 74 -6.33 15.29 -1.76
N VAL A 75 -6.69 14.45 -2.72
CA VAL A 75 -7.44 14.88 -3.92
C VAL A 75 -8.79 15.50 -3.57
N TYR A 76 -9.40 15.10 -2.45
CA TYR A 76 -10.68 15.64 -1.97
C TYR A 76 -10.50 16.70 -0.87
N GLY A 77 -9.30 17.27 -0.72
CA GLY A 77 -9.00 18.27 0.30
C GLY A 77 -8.82 17.71 1.71
N GLN A 78 -8.74 16.37 1.86
CA GLN A 78 -8.50 15.70 3.13
C GLN A 78 -7.00 15.40 3.33
N SER A 79 -6.63 14.80 4.46
CA SER A 79 -5.26 14.34 4.70
C SER A 79 -5.23 12.81 4.82
N PHE A 80 -4.14 12.20 4.36
CA PHE A 80 -3.90 10.77 4.60
C PHE A 80 -4.03 10.43 6.09
N PRO A 81 -4.58 9.27 6.49
CA PRO A 81 -4.76 8.95 7.89
C PRO A 81 -3.40 8.76 8.58
N TRP A 82 -3.34 9.11 9.87
CA TRP A 82 -2.18 8.76 10.71
C TRP A 82 -2.18 7.28 11.09
N ALA A 83 -3.36 6.71 11.28
CA ALA A 83 -3.56 5.30 11.56
C ALA A 83 -3.55 4.48 10.26
N SER A 84 -3.63 3.15 10.38
CA SER A 84 -3.65 2.27 9.22
C SER A 84 -4.87 2.44 8.33
N TRP A 85 -4.70 2.20 7.02
CA TRP A 85 -5.79 2.16 6.06
C TRP A 85 -6.80 1.06 6.38
N SER A 86 -6.41 0.01 7.12
CA SER A 86 -7.33 -0.99 7.69
C SER A 86 -8.33 -0.40 8.70
N ASN A 87 -8.06 0.81 9.23
CA ASN A 87 -9.02 1.54 10.05
C ASN A 87 -10.00 2.38 9.23
N CYS A 88 -9.83 2.46 7.92
CA CYS A 88 -10.76 3.10 7.01
C CYS A 88 -11.67 2.02 6.38
N PRO A 89 -12.82 2.40 5.80
CA PRO A 89 -13.59 1.48 4.97
C PRO A 89 -12.73 0.92 3.84
N SER A 90 -12.67 -0.40 3.73
CA SER A 90 -11.91 -1.05 2.65
C SER A 90 -12.52 -0.72 1.29
N PRO A 91 -11.74 -0.25 0.31
CA PRO A 91 -12.25 -0.06 -1.03
C PRO A 91 -12.60 -1.39 -1.69
N SER A 92 -13.42 -1.35 -2.73
CA SER A 92 -13.70 -2.55 -3.52
C SER A 92 -12.48 -2.96 -4.33
N LEU A 93 -12.27 -4.27 -4.45
CA LEU A 93 -11.22 -4.85 -5.28
C LEU A 93 -11.42 -4.47 -6.75
N SER A 94 -12.67 -4.43 -7.21
CA SER A 94 -13.03 -4.00 -8.57
C SER A 94 -12.55 -2.57 -8.88
N ASN A 95 -12.71 -1.62 -7.95
CA ASN A 95 -12.25 -0.24 -8.13
C ASN A 95 -10.72 -0.18 -8.17
N CYS A 96 -10.04 -0.91 -7.27
CA CYS A 96 -8.58 -0.98 -7.28
C CYS A 96 -8.06 -1.57 -8.60
N ARG A 97 -8.70 -2.65 -9.08
CA ARG A 97 -8.37 -3.29 -10.35
C ARG A 97 -8.54 -2.33 -11.52
N ILE A 98 -9.69 -1.66 -11.62
CA ILE A 98 -9.97 -0.69 -12.69
C ILE A 98 -8.91 0.42 -12.69
N LYS A 99 -8.53 0.98 -11.54
CA LYS A 99 -7.49 2.01 -11.48
C LYS A 99 -6.14 1.53 -12.01
N LEU A 100 -5.71 0.33 -11.59
CA LEU A 100 -4.46 -0.25 -12.07
C LEU A 100 -4.51 -0.53 -13.57
N GLU A 101 -5.57 -1.18 -14.03
CA GLU A 101 -5.76 -1.54 -15.44
C GLU A 101 -5.84 -0.29 -16.33
N SER A 102 -6.63 0.72 -15.96
CA SER A 102 -6.73 1.97 -16.73
C SER A 102 -5.40 2.74 -16.80
N CYS A 103 -4.60 2.72 -15.72
CA CYS A 103 -3.27 3.34 -15.73
C CYS A 103 -2.34 2.60 -16.71
N LEU A 104 -2.28 1.27 -16.62
CA LEU A 104 -1.45 0.43 -17.49
C LEU A 104 -1.91 0.48 -18.95
N GLU A 105 -3.22 0.52 -19.20
CA GLU A 105 -3.82 0.70 -20.53
C GLU A 105 -3.38 2.03 -21.14
N SER A 106 -3.50 3.14 -20.39
CA SER A 106 -3.04 4.45 -20.86
C SER A 106 -1.54 4.47 -21.17
N MET A 107 -0.73 3.75 -20.39
CA MET A 107 0.69 3.61 -20.67
C MET A 107 0.94 2.79 -21.94
N ALA A 108 0.22 1.68 -22.13
CA ALA A 108 0.37 0.81 -23.30
C ALA A 108 -0.09 1.54 -24.58
N GLU A 109 -1.16 2.33 -24.51
CA GLU A 109 -1.62 3.19 -25.60
C GLU A 109 -0.54 4.20 -26.00
N LYS A 110 0.16 4.82 -25.04
CA LYS A 110 1.31 5.67 -25.33
C LYS A 110 2.46 4.88 -25.98
N GLY A 111 2.70 3.65 -25.54
CA GLY A 111 3.67 2.75 -26.17
C GLY A 111 3.32 2.43 -27.63
N VAL A 112 2.03 2.23 -27.96
CA VAL A 112 1.53 2.06 -29.32
C VAL A 112 1.75 3.34 -30.15
N LYS A 113 1.42 4.51 -29.61
CA LYS A 113 1.63 5.82 -30.26
C LYS A 113 3.10 6.16 -30.56
N LEU A 114 4.03 5.50 -29.87
CA LEU A 114 5.47 5.61 -30.07
C LEU A 114 6.03 4.50 -30.96
N GLY A 115 5.18 3.58 -31.43
CA GLY A 115 5.57 2.43 -32.24
C GLY A 115 6.31 1.33 -31.49
N GLY A 116 6.42 1.41 -30.16
CA GLY A 116 7.11 0.42 -29.34
C GLY A 116 6.29 -0.85 -29.07
N ILE A 117 4.96 -0.77 -29.20
CA ILE A 117 4.02 -1.90 -29.04
C ILE A 117 3.28 -2.15 -30.36
N THR A 118 3.42 -3.36 -30.88
CA THR A 118 2.85 -3.81 -32.16
C THR A 118 1.85 -4.95 -31.98
N SER A 119 0.96 -5.13 -32.96
CA SER A 119 0.02 -6.27 -33.02
C SER A 119 0.72 -7.62 -32.85
N HIS A 120 1.88 -7.79 -33.49
CA HIS A 120 2.69 -9.01 -33.37
C HIS A 120 3.23 -9.24 -31.95
N GLN A 121 3.76 -8.21 -31.28
CA GLN A 121 4.23 -8.35 -29.89
C GLN A 121 3.10 -8.71 -28.93
N ILE A 122 1.91 -8.12 -29.13
CA ILE A 122 0.71 -8.43 -28.35
C ILE A 122 0.33 -9.91 -28.56
N PHE A 123 0.28 -10.37 -29.81
CA PHE A 123 0.00 -11.77 -30.12
C PHE A 123 1.03 -12.72 -29.50
N ALA A 124 2.32 -12.44 -29.65
CA ALA A 124 3.39 -13.28 -29.14
C ALA A 124 3.31 -13.43 -27.61
N THR A 125 3.09 -12.31 -26.90
CA THR A 125 2.92 -12.28 -25.44
C THR A 125 1.67 -13.03 -25.00
N MET A 126 0.55 -12.82 -25.70
CA MET A 126 -0.69 -13.56 -25.46
C MET A 126 -0.51 -15.08 -25.68
N ASN A 127 0.12 -15.49 -26.77
CA ASN A 127 0.27 -16.89 -27.15
C ASN A 127 1.24 -17.66 -26.24
N LYS A 128 2.18 -16.95 -25.61
CA LYS A 128 3.11 -17.51 -24.61
C LYS A 128 2.37 -18.00 -23.36
N TRP A 129 1.37 -17.24 -22.89
CA TRP A 129 0.71 -17.50 -21.61
C TRP A 129 -0.70 -18.08 -21.74
N HIS A 130 -1.36 -17.89 -22.88
CA HIS A 130 -2.79 -18.20 -23.06
C HIS A 130 -3.07 -19.13 -24.24
N GLY A 131 -4.02 -20.05 -24.04
CA GLY A 131 -4.60 -20.84 -25.13
C GLY A 131 -5.61 -20.01 -25.94
N LEU A 132 -5.18 -19.42 -27.06
CA LEU A 132 -5.98 -18.43 -27.80
C LEU A 132 -7.10 -19.02 -28.66
N ASN A 133 -6.91 -20.22 -29.21
CA ASN A 133 -7.75 -20.77 -30.28
C ASN A 133 -9.26 -20.78 -29.98
N THR A 134 -9.65 -21.21 -28.78
CA THR A 134 -11.07 -21.31 -28.41
C THR A 134 -11.69 -19.93 -28.19
N ALA A 135 -10.95 -19.00 -27.58
CA ALA A 135 -11.42 -17.64 -27.33
C ALA A 135 -11.54 -16.86 -28.66
N LEU A 136 -10.54 -16.93 -29.53
CA LEU A 136 -10.56 -16.27 -30.84
C LEU A 136 -11.70 -16.75 -31.73
N ARG A 137 -11.98 -18.06 -31.75
CA ARG A 137 -13.14 -18.60 -32.49
C ARG A 137 -14.46 -18.04 -31.94
N ARG A 138 -14.58 -17.88 -30.63
CA ARG A 138 -15.78 -17.29 -30.01
C ARG A 138 -15.95 -15.81 -30.38
N VAL A 139 -14.85 -15.03 -30.40
CA VAL A 139 -14.85 -13.63 -30.86
C VAL A 139 -15.28 -13.52 -32.33
N LEU A 140 -14.75 -14.40 -33.19
CA LEU A 140 -15.07 -14.44 -34.62
C LEU A 140 -16.50 -14.88 -34.93
N GLN A 141 -17.10 -15.71 -34.07
CA GLN A 141 -18.47 -16.19 -34.25
C GLN A 141 -19.54 -15.13 -33.94
N GLY A 142 -19.30 -14.24 -32.97
CA GLY A 142 -20.23 -13.15 -32.60
C GLY A 142 -21.65 -13.60 -32.21
N ASP A 143 -22.49 -12.66 -31.76
CA ASP A 143 -23.88 -12.94 -31.31
C ASP A 143 -24.83 -13.36 -32.45
N ASN A 144 -24.43 -13.15 -33.72
CA ASN A 144 -25.18 -13.59 -34.89
C ASN A 144 -24.52 -14.85 -35.48
N ALA A 145 -25.03 -16.00 -35.07
CA ALA A 145 -24.62 -17.35 -35.48
C ALA A 145 -24.74 -17.67 -36.98
N SER A 146 -24.93 -16.67 -37.86
CA SER A 146 -25.11 -16.89 -39.29
C SER A 146 -23.99 -16.23 -40.11
N LYS A 147 -23.22 -17.09 -40.80
CA LYS A 147 -22.38 -16.82 -41.99
C LYS A 147 -20.86 -16.61 -41.87
N SER A 148 -20.19 -16.98 -40.78
CA SER A 148 -18.71 -17.08 -40.80
C SER A 148 -18.26 -18.54 -40.68
N VAL A 149 -17.80 -19.12 -41.80
CA VAL A 149 -17.17 -20.44 -41.83
C VAL A 149 -15.75 -20.28 -41.30
N VAL A 150 -15.60 -20.21 -39.96
CA VAL A 150 -14.27 -20.24 -39.34
C VAL A 150 -13.68 -21.63 -39.59
N SER A 151 -12.59 -21.69 -40.37
CA SER A 151 -11.91 -22.95 -40.68
C SER A 151 -11.47 -23.66 -39.40
N ARG A 152 -11.85 -24.93 -39.23
CA ARG A 152 -11.45 -25.77 -38.08
C ARG A 152 -9.93 -25.99 -38.01
N ARG A 153 -9.18 -25.74 -39.08
CA ARG A 153 -7.72 -25.98 -39.18
C ARG A 153 -6.85 -24.71 -39.20
N ALA A 154 -7.40 -23.53 -38.93
CA ALA A 154 -6.60 -22.30 -38.91
C ALA A 154 -5.58 -22.29 -37.75
N SER A 155 -4.37 -21.79 -38.01
CA SER A 155 -3.34 -21.56 -36.99
C SER A 155 -3.74 -20.44 -36.03
N SER A 156 -3.14 -20.37 -34.83
CA SER A 156 -3.45 -19.33 -33.84
C SER A 156 -3.16 -17.92 -34.35
N SER A 157 -2.09 -17.74 -35.13
CA SER A 157 -1.78 -16.47 -35.78
C SER A 157 -2.80 -16.11 -36.85
N ALA A 158 -3.20 -17.05 -37.73
CA ALA A 158 -4.22 -16.77 -38.73
C ALA A 158 -5.58 -16.41 -38.09
N LEU A 159 -5.94 -17.05 -36.97
CA LEU A 159 -7.14 -16.70 -36.20
C LEU A 159 -7.03 -15.32 -35.54
N TRP A 160 -5.82 -14.94 -35.09
CA TRP A 160 -5.55 -13.62 -34.52
C TRP A 160 -5.74 -12.53 -35.55
N ASP A 161 -5.09 -12.65 -36.72
CA ASP A 161 -5.16 -11.65 -37.78
C ASP A 161 -6.60 -11.48 -38.30
N GLN A 162 -7.34 -12.59 -38.44
CA GLN A 162 -8.77 -12.56 -38.77
C GLN A 162 -9.59 -11.84 -37.71
N ALA A 163 -9.30 -12.06 -36.43
CA ALA A 163 -10.03 -11.44 -35.32
C ALA A 163 -9.71 -9.94 -35.19
N VAL A 164 -8.45 -9.55 -35.36
CA VAL A 164 -8.03 -8.14 -35.41
C VAL A 164 -8.73 -7.43 -36.58
N PHE A 165 -8.71 -8.03 -37.77
CA PHE A 165 -9.41 -7.48 -38.94
C PHE A 165 -10.92 -7.33 -38.70
N ALA A 166 -11.56 -8.38 -38.17
CA ALA A 166 -12.99 -8.35 -37.88
C ALA A 166 -13.37 -7.32 -36.80
N LEU A 167 -12.56 -7.15 -35.76
CA LEU A 167 -12.77 -6.12 -34.74
C LEU A 167 -12.49 -4.72 -35.27
N SER A 168 -11.46 -4.54 -36.10
CA SER A 168 -11.16 -3.26 -36.74
C SER A 168 -12.32 -2.79 -37.60
N ALA A 169 -13.00 -3.70 -38.30
CA ALA A 169 -14.19 -3.38 -39.09
C ALA A 169 -15.42 -3.02 -38.24
N ARG A 170 -15.46 -3.45 -36.97
CA ARG A 170 -16.53 -3.13 -36.01
C ARG A 170 -16.24 -1.87 -35.18
N CYS A 171 -14.97 -1.49 -35.03
CA CYS A 171 -14.57 -0.31 -34.27
C CYS A 171 -14.86 0.98 -35.05
N ASN A 172 -15.29 2.02 -34.33
CA ASN A 172 -15.48 3.34 -34.92
C ASN A 172 -14.12 3.97 -35.23
N ALA A 173 -13.80 4.17 -36.51
CA ALA A 173 -12.51 4.74 -36.93
C ALA A 173 -12.24 6.10 -36.28
N ALA A 174 -13.27 6.93 -36.08
CA ALA A 174 -13.14 8.23 -35.44
C ALA A 174 -12.76 8.14 -33.94
N GLU A 175 -13.20 7.09 -33.25
CA GLU A 175 -12.84 6.85 -31.85
C GLU A 175 -11.37 6.41 -31.74
N VAL A 176 -10.93 5.52 -32.64
CA VAL A 176 -9.54 5.06 -32.69
C VAL A 176 -8.60 6.21 -33.08
N ASP A 177 -9.00 7.04 -34.05
CA ASP A 177 -8.21 8.20 -34.48
C ASP A 177 -8.11 9.27 -33.41
N GLY A 178 -9.20 9.53 -32.68
CA GLY A 178 -9.19 10.44 -31.53
C GLY A 178 -8.30 9.95 -30.39
N VAL A 179 -8.35 8.65 -30.07
CA VAL A 179 -7.46 8.06 -29.06
C VAL A 179 -6.01 8.11 -29.52
N LEU A 180 -5.72 7.87 -30.80
CA LEU A 180 -4.36 7.91 -31.35
C LEU A 180 -3.83 9.33 -31.59
N GLY A 181 -4.67 10.37 -31.52
CA GLY A 181 -4.31 11.75 -31.83
C GLY A 181 -4.01 11.98 -33.32
N LEU A 182 -4.60 11.14 -34.19
CA LEU A 182 -4.46 11.20 -35.64
C LEU A 182 -5.30 12.37 -36.17
N GLY A 183 -4.76 13.59 -36.09
CA GLY A 183 -5.44 14.82 -36.52
C GLY A 183 -5.05 16.10 -35.75
N ASP A 184 -4.30 15.99 -34.66
CA ASP A 184 -3.82 17.15 -33.90
C ASP A 184 -2.73 17.92 -34.69
N GLU A 185 -2.76 19.26 -34.63
CA GLU A 185 -1.81 20.14 -35.32
C GLU A 185 -0.37 19.83 -34.87
N GLY A 186 0.39 19.08 -35.68
CA GLY A 186 1.81 18.79 -35.45
C GLY A 186 2.31 17.39 -35.83
N ARG A 187 1.44 16.41 -36.11
CA ARG A 187 1.84 15.06 -36.58
C ARG A 187 1.14 14.67 -37.89
N SER A 188 1.80 14.86 -39.04
CA SER A 188 1.38 14.28 -40.31
C SER A 188 1.97 12.88 -40.46
N LEU A 189 1.26 11.85 -39.97
CA LEU A 189 1.64 10.45 -40.17
C LEU A 189 1.26 9.98 -41.58
N SER A 190 2.06 9.09 -42.15
CA SER A 190 1.67 8.43 -43.41
C SER A 190 0.45 7.53 -43.19
N ILE A 191 -0.30 7.25 -44.28
CA ILE A 191 -1.48 6.38 -44.23
C ILE A 191 -1.10 4.97 -43.73
N GLU A 192 0.10 4.51 -44.10
CA GLU A 192 0.63 3.21 -43.67
C GLU A 192 0.91 3.18 -42.16
N GLU A 193 1.64 4.16 -41.62
CA GLU A 193 1.91 4.26 -40.18
C GLU A 193 0.63 4.38 -39.35
N ALA A 194 -0.33 5.19 -39.82
CA ALA A 194 -1.63 5.30 -39.17
C ALA A 194 -2.37 3.95 -39.15
N SER A 195 -2.27 3.16 -40.22
CA SER A 195 -2.87 1.82 -40.27
C SER A 195 -2.21 0.84 -39.29
N TYR A 196 -0.88 0.89 -39.14
CA TYR A 196 -0.14 0.06 -38.19
C TYR A 196 -0.51 0.38 -36.73
N PHE A 197 -0.63 1.66 -36.37
CA PHE A 197 -1.04 2.04 -35.02
C PHE A 197 -2.50 1.66 -34.72
N ARG A 198 -3.39 1.80 -35.70
CA ARG A 198 -4.78 1.32 -35.58
C ARG A 198 -4.82 -0.19 -35.35
N GLU A 199 -4.03 -0.96 -36.09
CA GLU A 199 -3.96 -2.40 -35.92
C GLU A 199 -3.50 -2.78 -34.50
N ALA A 200 -2.41 -2.19 -34.02
CA ALA A 200 -1.87 -2.44 -32.68
C ALA A 200 -2.88 -2.07 -31.56
N PHE A 201 -3.61 -0.96 -31.72
CA PHE A 201 -4.64 -0.57 -30.78
C PHE A 201 -5.83 -1.55 -30.75
N VAL A 202 -6.30 -2.00 -31.93
CA VAL A 202 -7.34 -3.02 -32.02
C VAL A 202 -6.85 -4.36 -31.45
N ALA A 203 -5.58 -4.71 -31.64
CA ALA A 203 -4.96 -5.88 -31.07
C ALA A 203 -4.95 -5.85 -29.52
N LEU A 204 -4.68 -4.69 -28.90
CA LEU A 204 -4.81 -4.54 -27.43
C LEU A 204 -6.25 -4.77 -26.95
N ARG A 205 -7.24 -4.21 -27.66
CA ARG A 205 -8.67 -4.45 -27.36
C ARG A 205 -9.03 -5.93 -27.48
N LEU A 206 -8.56 -6.60 -28.54
CA LEU A 206 -8.76 -8.03 -28.73
C LEU A 206 -8.14 -8.84 -27.59
N ALA A 207 -6.92 -8.51 -27.14
CA ALA A 207 -6.25 -9.19 -26.04
C ALA A 207 -7.08 -9.12 -24.75
N LYS A 208 -7.58 -7.92 -24.40
CA LYS A 208 -8.47 -7.71 -23.25
C LYS A 208 -9.74 -8.56 -23.34
N GLU A 209 -10.37 -8.61 -24.51
CA GLU A 209 -11.60 -9.39 -24.73
C GLU A 209 -11.35 -10.89 -24.61
N VAL A 210 -10.21 -11.38 -25.12
CA VAL A 210 -9.79 -12.79 -24.98
C VAL A 210 -9.60 -13.15 -23.50
N ILE A 211 -8.92 -12.31 -22.72
CA ILE A 211 -8.73 -12.55 -21.27
C ILE A 211 -10.07 -12.55 -20.56
N LYS A 212 -10.97 -11.60 -20.87
CA LYS A 212 -12.31 -11.55 -20.29
C LYS A 212 -13.12 -12.82 -20.55
N ILE A 213 -13.08 -13.36 -21.78
CA ILE A 213 -13.71 -14.65 -22.11
C ILE A 213 -13.13 -15.78 -21.26
N GLN A 214 -11.81 -15.83 -21.13
CA GLN A 214 -11.13 -16.87 -20.36
C GLN A 214 -11.38 -16.75 -18.85
N GLN A 215 -11.50 -15.54 -18.32
CA GLN A 215 -11.92 -15.29 -16.93
C GLN A 215 -13.36 -15.77 -16.72
N GLY A 216 -14.25 -15.52 -17.67
CA GLY A 216 -15.62 -16.02 -17.65
C GLY A 216 -15.72 -17.55 -17.54
N TRP A 217 -14.78 -18.31 -18.12
CA TRP A 217 -14.72 -19.77 -17.96
C TRP A 217 -14.37 -20.23 -16.54
N ARG A 218 -13.75 -19.36 -15.74
CA ARG A 218 -13.27 -19.67 -14.38
C ARG A 218 -14.15 -19.07 -13.28
N ALA A 219 -15.16 -18.26 -13.63
CA ALA A 219 -16.00 -17.53 -12.69
C ALA A 219 -16.63 -18.44 -11.61
N ASN A 220 -17.19 -19.59 -12.01
CA ASN A 220 -17.80 -20.54 -11.06
C ASN A 220 -16.77 -21.13 -10.08
N ALA A 221 -15.58 -21.47 -10.57
CA ALA A 221 -14.51 -22.01 -9.71
C ALA A 221 -13.99 -20.96 -8.72
N ILE A 222 -13.94 -19.70 -9.13
CA ILE A 222 -13.59 -18.58 -8.24
C ILE A 222 -14.67 -18.34 -7.19
N ALA A 223 -15.95 -18.39 -7.58
CA ALA A 223 -17.07 -18.27 -6.64
C ALA A 223 -17.04 -19.39 -5.59
N ASP A 224 -16.82 -20.64 -6.02
CA ASP A 224 -16.67 -21.79 -5.11
C ASP A 224 -15.45 -21.64 -4.19
N LEU A 225 -14.32 -21.16 -4.72
CA LEU A 225 -13.11 -20.90 -3.94
C LEU A 225 -13.35 -19.88 -2.82
N ASN A 226 -13.97 -18.75 -3.16
CA ASN A 226 -14.28 -17.67 -2.21
C ASN A 226 -15.26 -18.16 -1.14
N ARG A 227 -16.27 -18.96 -1.52
CA ARG A 227 -17.24 -19.55 -0.58
C ARG A 227 -16.58 -20.49 0.42
N MET A 228 -15.64 -21.32 -0.04
CA MET A 228 -14.90 -22.25 0.80
C MET A 228 -13.76 -21.60 1.59
N ARG A 229 -13.45 -20.31 1.34
CA ARG A 229 -12.23 -19.63 1.82
C ARG A 229 -10.97 -20.43 1.50
N GLY A 230 -10.96 -21.06 0.31
CA GLY A 230 -9.85 -21.86 -0.17
C GLY A 230 -8.74 -21.01 -0.77
N PHE A 231 -7.67 -21.67 -1.21
CA PHE A 231 -6.55 -21.03 -1.90
C PHE A 231 -6.25 -21.75 -3.21
N SER A 232 -6.01 -20.97 -4.27
CA SER A 232 -5.63 -21.49 -5.60
C SER A 232 -4.77 -20.46 -6.35
N PRO A 233 -3.48 -20.75 -6.57
CA PRO A 233 -2.59 -19.86 -7.33
C PRO A 233 -3.07 -19.66 -8.76
N SER A 234 -3.55 -20.72 -9.42
CA SER A 234 -3.97 -20.64 -10.84
C SER A 234 -5.18 -19.73 -11.04
N LEU A 235 -6.13 -19.77 -10.10
CA LEU A 235 -7.30 -18.88 -10.12
C LEU A 235 -6.89 -17.44 -9.79
N ALA A 236 -6.01 -17.22 -8.81
CA ALA A 236 -5.48 -15.89 -8.49
C ALA A 236 -4.70 -15.27 -9.65
N HIS A 237 -3.85 -16.07 -10.32
CA HIS A 237 -3.14 -15.65 -11.53
C HIS A 237 -4.14 -15.23 -12.62
N SER A 238 -5.21 -15.98 -12.82
CA SER A 238 -6.21 -15.62 -13.84
C SER A 238 -6.89 -14.26 -13.61
N CYS A 239 -7.03 -13.83 -12.35
CA CYS A 239 -7.56 -12.51 -12.00
C CYS A 239 -6.56 -11.37 -12.26
N THR A 240 -5.26 -11.67 -12.35
CA THR A 240 -4.18 -10.68 -12.56
C THR A 240 -3.59 -10.72 -13.97
N ASP A 241 -4.15 -11.53 -14.87
CA ASP A 241 -3.60 -11.75 -16.22
C ASP A 241 -3.49 -10.46 -17.04
N TRP A 242 -4.54 -9.65 -17.04
CA TRP A 242 -4.54 -8.40 -17.82
C TRP A 242 -3.48 -7.39 -17.37
N PRO A 243 -3.42 -6.98 -16.08
CA PRO A 243 -2.38 -6.04 -15.65
C PRO A 243 -0.97 -6.63 -15.81
N CYS A 244 -0.77 -7.94 -15.58
CA CYS A 244 0.55 -8.56 -15.76
C CYS A 244 0.99 -8.59 -17.23
N LEU A 245 0.05 -8.84 -18.16
CA LEU A 245 0.33 -8.80 -19.58
C LEU A 245 0.71 -7.39 -20.06
N LEU A 246 0.02 -6.35 -19.57
CA LEU A 246 0.38 -4.97 -19.87
C LEU A 246 1.76 -4.60 -19.33
N ILE A 247 2.11 -5.04 -18.13
CA ILE A 247 3.45 -4.84 -17.56
C ILE A 247 4.51 -5.53 -18.43
N GLU A 248 4.26 -6.76 -18.89
CA GLU A 248 5.18 -7.47 -19.79
C GLU A 248 5.33 -6.74 -21.14
N LEU A 249 4.24 -6.30 -21.76
CA LEU A 249 4.29 -5.54 -23.02
C LEU A 249 5.05 -4.22 -22.87
N LEU A 250 4.77 -3.46 -21.81
CA LEU A 250 5.50 -2.22 -21.51
C LEU A 250 6.98 -2.48 -21.26
N SER A 251 7.31 -3.58 -20.58
CA SER A 251 8.69 -3.98 -20.33
C SER A 251 9.41 -4.34 -21.63
N GLN A 252 8.75 -5.10 -22.52
CA GLN A 252 9.30 -5.48 -23.83
C GLN A 252 9.45 -4.28 -24.78
N ALA A 253 8.56 -3.29 -24.69
CA ALA A 253 8.63 -2.06 -25.45
C ALA A 253 9.67 -1.07 -24.90
N ALA A 254 10.15 -1.27 -23.66
CA ALA A 254 11.09 -0.36 -23.03
C ALA A 254 12.44 -0.36 -23.77
N GLU A 255 12.85 0.82 -24.22
CA GLU A 255 14.07 1.08 -25.00
C GLU A 255 14.75 2.37 -24.53
N ILE A 256 16.08 2.35 -24.46
CA ILE A 256 16.90 3.50 -24.03
C ILE A 256 16.67 4.66 -25.01
N ASP A 257 16.58 5.88 -24.48
CA ASP A 257 16.36 7.13 -25.22
C ASP A 257 15.08 7.23 -26.09
N HIS A 258 14.23 6.21 -26.11
CA HIS A 258 12.98 6.19 -26.90
C HIS A 258 11.73 6.06 -26.03
N PHE A 259 11.60 4.97 -25.26
CA PHE A 259 10.43 4.71 -24.43
C PHE A 259 10.85 4.06 -23.11
N GLN A 260 10.77 4.80 -22.01
CA GLN A 260 11.19 4.32 -20.70
C GLN A 260 10.03 4.37 -19.69
N PRO A 261 9.11 3.38 -19.76
CA PRO A 261 7.99 3.29 -18.85
C PRO A 261 8.44 2.92 -17.45
N LYS A 262 7.75 3.43 -16.43
CA LYS A 262 7.90 3.05 -15.03
C LYS A 262 6.56 3.12 -14.32
N LEU A 263 6.36 2.26 -13.32
CA LEU A 263 5.09 2.15 -12.59
C LEU A 263 5.32 2.43 -11.11
N ILE A 264 4.56 3.36 -10.56
CA ILE A 264 4.54 3.67 -9.14
C ILE A 264 3.17 3.24 -8.61
N ILE A 265 3.18 2.34 -7.62
CA ILE A 265 1.98 1.88 -6.92
C ILE A 265 2.06 2.37 -5.47
N ASN A 266 1.25 3.37 -5.14
CA ASN A 266 1.13 3.93 -3.80
C ASN A 266 0.06 3.19 -2.99
N ASN A 267 0.33 3.03 -1.69
CA ASN A 267 -0.54 2.35 -0.72
C ASN A 267 -0.89 0.91 -1.14
N ILE A 268 0.09 0.12 -1.58
CA ILE A 268 -0.11 -1.28 -2.02
C ILE A 268 -0.82 -2.17 -0.98
N GLU A 269 -0.65 -1.88 0.32
CA GLU A 269 -1.35 -2.57 1.41
C GLU A 269 -2.88 -2.45 1.35
N VAL A 270 -3.41 -1.40 0.72
CA VAL A 270 -4.86 -1.19 0.57
C VAL A 270 -5.46 -2.26 -0.33
N LEU A 271 -4.76 -2.65 -1.40
CA LEU A 271 -5.19 -3.73 -2.30
C LEU A 271 -5.30 -5.07 -1.55
N ARG A 272 -4.37 -5.35 -0.64
CA ARG A 272 -4.38 -6.57 0.18
C ARG A 272 -5.63 -6.67 1.06
N ASN A 273 -6.12 -5.52 1.54
CA ASN A 273 -7.28 -5.42 2.43
C ASN A 273 -8.58 -5.05 1.69
N ALA A 274 -8.57 -5.03 0.35
CA ALA A 274 -9.72 -4.67 -0.46
C ALA A 274 -10.86 -5.69 -0.30
N SER A 275 -12.10 -5.18 -0.27
CA SER A 275 -13.30 -5.99 -0.15
C SER A 275 -13.73 -6.52 -1.53
N VAL A 276 -14.18 -7.76 -1.58
CA VAL A 276 -14.80 -8.34 -2.78
C VAL A 276 -16.28 -8.01 -2.72
N SER A 277 -16.79 -7.31 -3.73
CA SER A 277 -18.24 -7.12 -3.90
C SER A 277 -18.89 -8.41 -4.39
N ASP A 278 -20.16 -8.64 -4.05
CA ASP A 278 -20.90 -9.85 -4.44
C ASP A 278 -20.93 -10.10 -5.96
N ASP A 279 -20.82 -9.03 -6.76
CA ASP A 279 -20.79 -9.08 -8.23
C ASP A 279 -19.39 -9.28 -8.84
N ASP A 280 -18.30 -9.28 -8.04
CA ASP A 280 -16.95 -9.39 -8.56
C ASP A 280 -16.55 -10.86 -8.73
N SER A 281 -16.21 -11.24 -9.96
CA SER A 281 -15.72 -12.58 -10.31
C SER A 281 -14.24 -12.79 -9.95
N SER A 282 -13.73 -12.05 -8.97
CA SER A 282 -12.33 -12.06 -8.56
C SER A 282 -12.10 -12.84 -7.26
N VAL A 283 -10.85 -13.22 -7.02
CA VAL A 283 -10.41 -13.78 -5.73
C VAL A 283 -10.37 -12.70 -4.65
N CYS A 284 -10.16 -13.07 -3.38
CA CYS A 284 -10.02 -12.09 -2.31
C CYS A 284 -8.82 -11.14 -2.51
N GLY A 285 -8.90 -9.94 -1.94
CA GLY A 285 -7.90 -8.88 -2.10
C GLY A 285 -6.47 -9.33 -1.78
N SER A 286 -6.29 -10.13 -0.72
CA SER A 286 -4.97 -10.67 -0.36
C SER A 286 -4.41 -11.63 -1.43
N MET A 287 -5.22 -12.53 -1.97
CA MET A 287 -4.79 -13.43 -3.05
C MET A 287 -4.50 -12.68 -4.34
N TYR A 288 -5.31 -11.69 -4.69
CA TYR A 288 -5.08 -10.84 -5.86
C TYR A 288 -3.76 -10.08 -5.71
N HIS A 289 -3.56 -9.44 -4.56
CA HIS A 289 -2.35 -8.72 -4.21
C HIS A 289 -1.10 -9.61 -4.29
N ASP A 290 -1.12 -10.77 -3.62
CA ASP A 290 0.03 -11.66 -3.57
C ASP A 290 0.36 -12.22 -4.97
N SER A 291 -0.67 -12.55 -5.76
CA SER A 291 -0.52 -12.94 -7.15
C SER A 291 0.09 -11.85 -8.02
N LEU A 292 -0.37 -10.60 -7.89
CA LEU A 292 0.15 -9.46 -8.66
C LEU A 292 1.62 -9.22 -8.36
N VAL A 293 1.98 -9.13 -7.07
CA VAL A 293 3.35 -8.89 -6.62
C VAL A 293 4.26 -10.05 -7.03
N TRP A 294 3.82 -11.30 -6.84
CA TRP A 294 4.59 -12.47 -7.26
C TRP A 294 4.90 -12.48 -8.75
N ARG A 295 3.90 -12.17 -9.59
CA ARG A 295 4.09 -12.14 -11.05
C ARG A 295 4.99 -11.00 -11.51
N MET A 296 4.96 -9.83 -10.84
CA MET A 296 5.91 -8.75 -11.09
C MET A 296 7.35 -9.17 -10.77
N ILE A 297 7.56 -9.85 -9.63
CA ILE A 297 8.87 -10.39 -9.25
C ILE A 297 9.33 -11.43 -10.28
N ALA A 298 8.46 -12.37 -10.64
CA ALA A 298 8.78 -13.43 -11.59
C ALA A 298 9.15 -12.86 -12.98
N LEU A 299 8.44 -11.83 -13.45
CA LEU A 299 8.76 -11.15 -14.71
C LEU A 299 10.13 -10.45 -14.61
N GLY A 300 10.40 -9.74 -13.52
CA GLY A 300 11.68 -9.09 -13.27
C GLY A 300 12.85 -10.07 -13.28
N ALA A 301 12.72 -11.17 -12.53
CA ALA A 301 13.78 -12.16 -12.38
C ALA A 301 14.09 -12.90 -13.68
N ASN A 302 13.09 -13.20 -14.51
CA ASN A 302 13.26 -13.99 -15.73
C ASN A 302 13.60 -13.12 -16.96
N GLU A 303 12.97 -11.95 -17.11
CA GLU A 303 12.99 -11.18 -18.37
C GLU A 303 13.40 -9.72 -18.20
N ARG A 304 13.56 -9.27 -16.94
CA ARG A 304 13.71 -7.86 -16.53
C ARG A 304 12.48 -7.02 -16.91
N CYS A 305 11.75 -6.57 -15.91
CA CYS A 305 10.55 -5.77 -16.09
C CYS A 305 10.87 -4.26 -16.09
N LEU A 306 9.92 -3.43 -16.52
CA LEU A 306 9.98 -1.98 -16.31
C LEU A 306 10.14 -1.66 -14.81
N PRO A 307 10.76 -0.53 -14.42
CA PRO A 307 10.87 -0.15 -13.01
C PRO A 307 9.52 -0.06 -12.30
N VAL A 308 9.31 -0.93 -11.29
CA VAL A 308 8.12 -0.92 -10.44
C VAL A 308 8.51 -0.47 -9.03
N ILE A 309 7.91 0.63 -8.56
CA ILE A 309 8.12 1.19 -7.22
C ILE A 309 6.83 1.00 -6.40
N LEU A 310 6.88 0.13 -5.40
CA LEU A 310 5.80 -0.07 -4.42
C LEU A 310 6.04 0.86 -3.23
N VAL A 311 5.05 1.67 -2.87
CA VAL A 311 5.13 2.62 -1.75
C VAL A 311 4.11 2.23 -0.70
N THR A 312 4.56 2.12 0.55
CA THR A 312 3.69 1.65 1.64
C THR A 312 4.11 2.19 3.00
N SER A 313 3.17 2.29 3.93
CA SER A 313 3.49 2.51 5.35
C SER A 313 3.16 1.30 6.22
N ASP A 314 2.83 0.16 5.62
CA ASP A 314 2.56 -1.09 6.31
C ASP A 314 3.88 -1.81 6.65
N SER A 315 4.00 -2.24 7.90
CA SER A 315 5.19 -2.96 8.37
C SER A 315 5.29 -4.40 7.86
N TYR A 316 4.22 -4.92 7.26
CA TYR A 316 4.23 -6.17 6.50
C TYR A 316 5.41 -6.23 5.53
N TYR A 317 5.66 -5.12 4.85
CA TYR A 317 6.71 -5.00 3.84
C TYR A 317 8.12 -4.81 4.40
N SER A 318 8.27 -4.54 5.70
CA SER A 318 9.60 -4.42 6.30
C SER A 318 10.28 -5.79 6.43
N TYR A 319 9.55 -6.83 6.82
CA TYR A 319 10.13 -8.17 7.05
C TYR A 319 9.22 -9.31 6.59
N ARG A 320 7.93 -9.29 6.98
CA ARG A 320 7.03 -10.43 6.77
C ARG A 320 6.84 -10.79 5.29
N ALA A 321 6.79 -9.80 4.40
CA ALA A 321 6.71 -10.03 2.96
C ALA A 321 7.86 -10.92 2.45
N TYR A 322 9.10 -10.72 2.93
CA TYR A 322 10.25 -11.54 2.52
C TYR A 322 10.10 -13.01 2.94
N MET A 323 9.50 -13.25 4.10
CA MET A 323 9.23 -14.61 4.60
C MET A 323 8.12 -15.28 3.79
N ASP A 324 7.04 -14.54 3.49
CA ASP A 324 5.88 -15.08 2.77
C ASP A 324 6.21 -15.38 1.29
N PHE A 325 7.04 -14.56 0.64
CA PHE A 325 7.49 -14.77 -0.74
C PHE A 325 8.79 -15.60 -0.87
N GLY A 326 9.45 -15.92 0.25
CA GLY A 326 10.48 -16.96 0.33
C GLY A 326 11.91 -16.59 -0.09
N PHE A 327 12.22 -15.35 -0.49
CA PHE A 327 13.60 -14.93 -0.76
C PHE A 327 13.89 -13.51 -0.23
N PRO A 328 15.06 -13.27 0.43
CA PRO A 328 15.42 -11.95 0.94
C PRO A 328 15.71 -10.92 -0.17
N ASP A 329 16.05 -11.39 -1.37
CA ASP A 329 16.41 -10.56 -2.53
C ASP A 329 15.26 -10.40 -3.54
N ILE A 330 14.01 -10.70 -3.16
CA ILE A 330 12.85 -10.47 -4.05
C ILE A 330 12.62 -8.97 -4.35
N PHE A 331 13.05 -8.08 -3.46
CA PHE A 331 12.84 -6.64 -3.55
C PHE A 331 14.12 -5.87 -3.26
N ILE A 332 14.26 -4.72 -3.90
CA ILE A 332 15.14 -3.66 -3.41
C ILE A 332 14.39 -2.93 -2.29
N SER A 333 14.66 -3.28 -1.03
CA SER A 333 14.06 -2.61 0.15
C SER A 333 14.71 -1.26 0.43
N ARG A 334 13.90 -0.21 0.54
CA ARG A 334 14.34 1.09 1.05
C ARG A 334 13.39 1.59 2.12
N GLU A 335 13.88 1.59 3.35
CA GLU A 335 13.15 2.03 4.53
C GLU A 335 13.52 3.47 4.89
N THR A 336 12.54 4.33 5.21
CA THR A 336 12.78 5.74 5.57
C THR A 336 12.02 6.15 6.83
N PHE A 337 12.69 6.89 7.73
CA PHE A 337 12.19 7.23 9.06
C PHE A 337 11.98 8.73 9.31
N GLY A 338 11.96 9.54 8.24
CA GLY A 338 11.83 10.99 8.35
C GLY A 338 13.20 11.66 8.38
N TRP A 339 13.31 12.81 9.05
CA TRP A 339 14.58 13.52 9.18
C TRP A 339 15.28 13.16 10.48
N THR A 340 16.61 13.22 10.49
CA THR A 340 17.36 13.27 11.75
C THR A 340 17.12 14.61 12.45
N TYR A 341 17.45 14.68 13.75
CA TYR A 341 17.37 15.93 14.50
C TYR A 341 18.16 17.07 13.83
N GLN A 342 19.36 16.78 13.33
CA GLN A 342 20.23 17.80 12.73
C GLN A 342 19.74 18.25 11.36
N GLU A 343 19.31 17.32 10.50
CA GLU A 343 18.71 17.65 9.20
C GLU A 343 17.46 18.51 9.37
N ALA A 344 16.56 18.10 10.27
CA ALA A 344 15.36 18.86 10.54
C ALA A 344 15.68 20.25 11.10
N LYS A 345 16.60 20.35 12.07
CA LYS A 345 17.02 21.64 12.65
C LYS A 345 17.53 22.61 11.58
N LEU A 346 18.37 22.12 10.65
CA LEU A 346 18.95 22.91 9.56
C LEU A 346 17.88 23.57 8.70
N HIS A 347 16.76 22.88 8.44
CA HIS A 347 15.69 23.38 7.59
C HIS A 347 14.57 24.09 8.35
N MET A 348 14.31 23.71 9.60
CA MET A 348 13.18 24.19 10.38
C MET A 348 13.48 25.50 11.12
N VAL A 349 14.68 25.63 11.71
CA VAL A 349 15.01 26.77 12.58
C VAL A 349 15.20 28.10 11.83
N PRO A 350 15.85 28.13 10.64
CA PRO A 350 16.03 29.41 9.94
C PRO A 350 14.71 30.03 9.46
N ASP A 351 13.71 29.19 9.18
CA ASP A 351 12.58 29.57 8.33
C ASP A 351 11.19 29.44 9.00
N TYR A 352 11.02 28.55 9.97
CA TYR A 352 9.70 28.15 10.46
C TYR A 352 9.54 28.26 11.99
N PHE A 353 10.57 27.89 12.75
CA PHE A 353 10.54 27.85 14.22
C PHE A 353 11.79 28.52 14.83
N SER A 354 11.67 29.13 16.00
CA SER A 354 12.84 29.59 16.75
C SER A 354 13.65 28.41 17.31
N ASN A 355 14.91 28.64 17.70
CA ASN A 355 15.72 27.58 18.30
C ASN A 355 15.15 27.07 19.65
N ALA A 356 14.44 27.91 20.39
CA ALA A 356 13.75 27.50 21.63
C ALA A 356 12.52 26.65 21.31
N GLU A 357 11.69 27.09 20.35
CA GLU A 357 10.54 26.34 19.86
C GLU A 357 10.97 24.96 19.33
N TRP A 358 12.04 24.89 18.54
CA TRP A 358 12.56 23.64 17.97
C TRP A 358 12.99 22.63 19.05
N LYS A 359 13.64 23.08 20.13
CA LYS A 359 14.03 22.19 21.23
C LYS A 359 12.81 21.50 21.85
N LEU A 360 11.76 22.27 22.14
CA LEU A 360 10.50 21.74 22.66
C LEU A 360 9.85 20.78 21.67
N ILE A 361 9.69 21.18 20.40
CA ILE A 361 9.04 20.37 19.37
C ILE A 361 9.77 19.04 19.17
N ALA A 362 11.11 19.06 19.07
CA ALA A 362 11.90 17.86 18.89
C ALA A 362 11.85 16.94 20.11
N GLU A 363 11.75 17.50 21.32
CA GLU A 363 11.56 16.73 22.55
C GLU A 363 10.16 16.11 22.65
N VAL A 364 9.14 16.78 22.14
CA VAL A 364 7.75 16.32 22.29
C VAL A 364 7.32 15.44 21.12
N LEU A 365 7.45 15.92 19.89
CA LEU A 365 6.94 15.30 18.66
C LEU A 365 8.02 14.61 17.83
N GLY A 366 9.29 15.00 18.01
CA GLY A 366 10.40 14.54 17.20
C GLY A 366 10.43 15.14 15.79
N PRO A 367 11.42 14.76 14.96
CA PRO A 367 11.66 15.35 13.64
C PRO A 367 10.79 14.76 12.52
N ASN A 368 9.56 14.33 12.81
CA ASN A 368 8.66 13.77 11.81
C ASN A 368 8.10 14.89 10.90
N PRO A 369 8.32 14.84 9.56
CA PRO A 369 7.93 15.92 8.65
C PRO A 369 6.44 16.31 8.72
N ARG A 370 5.55 15.33 8.90
CA ARG A 370 4.10 15.59 9.00
C ARG A 370 3.74 16.35 10.28
N HIS A 371 4.32 15.97 11.42
CA HIS A 371 4.12 16.73 12.66
C HIS A 371 4.58 18.18 12.51
N LEU A 372 5.75 18.38 11.90
CA LEU A 372 6.32 19.71 11.72
C LEU A 372 5.46 20.57 10.79
N PHE A 373 4.94 19.98 9.70
CA PHE A 373 4.03 20.65 8.79
C PHE A 373 2.69 21.02 9.45
N GLU A 374 2.03 20.06 10.10
CA GLU A 374 0.72 20.28 10.75
C GLU A 374 0.83 21.32 11.87
N LEU A 375 1.89 21.25 12.69
CA LEU A 375 2.15 22.22 13.75
C LEU A 375 2.41 23.62 13.19
N TYR A 376 3.17 23.71 12.09
CA TYR A 376 3.41 24.99 11.42
C TYR A 376 2.12 25.56 10.82
N ALA A 377 1.27 24.73 10.20
CA ALA A 377 -0.03 25.13 9.69
C ALA A 377 -0.93 25.67 10.82
N LEU A 378 -0.93 25.03 12.00
CA LEU A 378 -1.64 25.51 13.19
C LEU A 378 -1.09 26.85 13.68
N LYS A 379 0.23 27.00 13.74
CA LYS A 379 0.90 28.26 14.11
C LYS A 379 0.54 29.41 13.16
N GLN A 380 0.36 29.11 11.86
CA GLN A 380 0.00 30.12 10.85
C GLN A 380 -1.50 30.41 10.77
N GLY A 381 -2.36 29.49 11.19
CA GLY A 381 -3.81 29.59 11.08
C GLY A 381 -4.42 30.71 11.93
N ASN A 382 -5.48 31.34 11.41
CA ASN A 382 -6.27 32.36 12.12
C ASN A 382 -7.07 31.80 13.32
N PHE A 383 -7.16 30.46 13.44
CA PHE A 383 -7.90 29.80 14.52
C PHE A 383 -7.39 30.21 15.91
N TYR A 384 -6.07 30.48 16.03
CA TYR A 384 -5.46 30.95 17.26
C TYR A 384 -5.42 32.49 17.39
N LYS A 385 -5.40 33.23 16.27
CA LYS A 385 -5.48 34.71 16.33
C LYS A 385 -6.81 35.22 16.89
N ARG A 386 -7.89 34.42 16.81
CA ARG A 386 -9.20 34.74 17.43
C ARG A 386 -9.28 34.42 18.93
N THR A 387 -8.48 33.50 19.45
CA THR A 387 -8.41 33.17 20.89
C THR A 387 -7.31 33.94 21.63
N ALA A 388 -6.34 34.52 20.93
CA ALA A 388 -5.30 35.38 21.48
C ALA A 388 -5.80 36.73 22.05
N THR A 389 -7.09 37.04 21.95
CA THR A 389 -7.72 38.14 22.70
C THR A 389 -7.86 37.83 24.20
N ASP A 390 -7.73 36.56 24.60
CA ASP A 390 -7.56 36.15 26.00
C ASP A 390 -6.07 36.01 26.32
N HIS A 391 -5.57 36.84 27.23
CA HIS A 391 -4.15 37.14 27.48
C HIS A 391 -3.23 35.97 27.94
N ASN A 392 -3.66 34.70 27.89
CA ASN A 392 -2.88 33.53 28.32
C ASN A 392 -2.82 32.38 27.29
N PHE A 393 -3.42 32.51 26.11
CA PHE A 393 -3.35 31.49 25.04
C PHE A 393 -2.53 32.02 23.86
N GLY A 394 -1.39 31.38 23.57
CA GLY A 394 -0.60 31.75 22.38
C GLY A 394 0.88 31.37 22.40
N THR A 395 1.34 30.61 23.38
CA THR A 395 2.71 30.08 23.37
C THR A 395 2.82 28.86 22.47
N ILE A 396 4.05 28.51 22.07
CA ILE A 396 4.30 27.28 21.31
C ILE A 396 3.90 26.02 22.12
N GLU A 397 3.99 26.09 23.45
CA GLU A 397 3.62 25.01 24.37
C GLU A 397 2.12 24.73 24.25
N ASP A 398 1.28 25.76 24.29
CA ASP A 398 -0.17 25.64 24.11
C ASP A 398 -0.54 25.03 22.76
N ILE A 399 0.19 25.41 21.69
CA ILE A 399 -0.03 24.87 20.34
C ILE A 399 0.33 23.38 20.29
N VAL A 400 1.46 22.99 20.88
CA VAL A 400 1.91 21.59 20.94
C VAL A 400 0.93 20.75 21.77
N ASP A 401 0.45 21.26 22.90
CA ASP A 401 -0.52 20.56 23.75
C ASP A 401 -1.88 20.40 23.07
N ALA A 402 -2.37 21.45 22.40
CA ALA A 402 -3.58 21.36 21.59
C ALA A 402 -3.44 20.35 20.45
N TYR A 403 -2.27 20.31 19.80
CA TYR A 403 -1.98 19.35 18.74
C TYR A 403 -1.89 17.90 19.27
N LEU A 404 -1.27 17.67 20.43
CA LEU A 404 -1.27 16.36 21.10
C LEU A 404 -2.68 15.92 21.52
N ALA A 405 -3.51 16.86 21.98
CA ALA A 405 -4.91 16.58 22.29
C ALA A 405 -5.69 16.19 21.02
N TYR A 406 -5.45 16.88 19.91
CA TYR A 406 -5.99 16.50 18.60
C TYR A 406 -5.56 15.08 18.22
N LEU A 407 -4.26 14.77 18.24
CA LEU A 407 -3.75 13.42 17.93
C LEU A 407 -4.36 12.36 18.86
N GLN A 408 -4.52 12.65 20.15
CA GLN A 408 -5.15 11.73 21.09
C GLN A 408 -6.58 11.38 20.68
N VAL A 409 -7.39 12.41 20.39
CA VAL A 409 -8.83 12.25 20.15
C VAL A 409 -9.12 11.71 18.75
N THR A 410 -8.40 12.17 17.72
CA THR A 410 -8.72 11.86 16.33
C THR A 410 -7.93 10.66 15.78
N VAL A 411 -6.77 10.34 16.36
CA VAL A 411 -5.90 9.27 15.86
C VAL A 411 -5.81 8.13 16.87
N VAL A 412 -5.30 8.39 18.07
CA VAL A 412 -4.91 7.32 19.00
C VAL A 412 -6.12 6.65 19.61
N ASN A 413 -7.09 7.39 20.14
CA ASN A 413 -8.28 6.78 20.75
C ASN A 413 -9.05 5.88 19.77
N PRO A 414 -9.42 6.33 18.55
CA PRO A 414 -10.11 5.46 17.59
C PRO A 414 -9.29 4.22 17.18
N ALA A 415 -7.97 4.37 17.02
CA ALA A 415 -7.09 3.24 16.71
C ALA A 415 -6.97 2.25 17.88
N MET A 416 -6.94 2.73 19.13
CA MET A 416 -6.95 1.88 20.32
C MET A 416 -8.29 1.14 20.47
N ASP A 417 -9.41 1.79 20.17
CA ASP A 417 -10.73 1.14 20.17
C ASP A 417 -10.80 0.01 19.13
N ARG A 418 -10.24 0.22 17.93
CA ARG A 418 -10.10 -0.85 16.93
C ARG A 418 -9.14 -1.95 17.37
N ALA A 419 -8.02 -1.62 18.02
CA ALA A 419 -7.11 -2.62 18.56
C ALA A 419 -7.78 -3.49 19.64
N LEU A 420 -8.63 -2.88 20.48
CA LEU A 420 -9.46 -3.62 21.44
C LEU A 420 -10.45 -4.55 20.72
N ALA A 421 -11.08 -4.11 19.64
CA ALA A 421 -11.98 -4.95 18.85
C ALA A 421 -11.25 -6.17 18.23
N LEU A 422 -10.03 -5.98 17.72
CA LEU A 422 -9.19 -7.08 17.22
C LEU A 422 -8.85 -8.08 18.34
N LEU A 423 -8.53 -7.60 19.55
CA LEU A 423 -8.29 -8.45 20.71
C LEU A 423 -9.54 -9.22 21.15
N GLN A 424 -10.71 -8.60 21.10
CA GLN A 424 -11.97 -9.27 21.37
C GLN A 424 -12.27 -10.37 20.35
N ALA A 425 -12.01 -10.11 19.06
CA ALA A 425 -12.13 -11.10 18.00
C ALA A 425 -11.18 -12.28 18.24
N PHE A 426 -9.92 -12.00 18.60
CA PHE A 426 -8.96 -13.03 18.99
C PHE A 426 -9.46 -13.89 20.17
N ALA A 427 -10.07 -13.29 21.19
CA ALA A 427 -10.63 -14.03 22.33
C ALA A 427 -11.78 -14.97 21.89
N VAL A 428 -12.61 -14.52 20.95
CA VAL A 428 -13.69 -15.33 20.36
C VAL A 428 -13.11 -16.49 19.55
N ASP A 429 -12.11 -16.23 18.71
CA ASP A 429 -11.46 -17.25 17.87
C ASP A 429 -10.74 -18.30 18.72
N ALA A 430 -10.05 -17.88 19.79
CA ALA A 430 -9.40 -18.77 20.74
C ALA A 430 -10.41 -19.66 21.47
N ARG A 431 -11.57 -19.12 21.85
CA ARG A 431 -12.66 -19.90 22.45
C ARG A 431 -13.25 -20.92 21.47
N ASN A 432 -13.36 -20.54 20.19
CA ASN A 432 -13.86 -21.40 19.13
C ASN A 432 -12.83 -22.43 18.64
N GLY A 433 -11.61 -22.42 19.19
CA GLY A 433 -10.54 -23.34 18.81
C GLY A 433 -9.89 -23.04 17.45
N LEU A 434 -10.11 -21.84 16.90
CA LEU A 434 -9.52 -21.40 15.63
C LEU A 434 -8.07 -20.94 15.79
N VAL A 435 -7.67 -20.56 17.00
CA VAL A 435 -6.29 -20.18 17.32
C VAL A 435 -5.46 -21.44 17.60
N SER A 436 -4.33 -21.57 16.92
CA SER A 436 -3.40 -22.69 17.15
C SER A 436 -3.01 -22.79 18.62
N LYS A 437 -2.87 -24.04 19.11
CA LYS A 437 -2.40 -24.34 20.47
C LYS A 437 -1.02 -23.74 20.74
N ASP A 438 -0.19 -23.57 19.72
CA ASP A 438 1.16 -23.00 19.85
C ASP A 438 1.12 -21.53 20.31
N ARG A 439 0.14 -20.76 19.82
CA ARG A 439 -0.10 -19.36 20.26
C ARG A 439 -0.69 -19.24 21.66
N LEU A 440 -1.19 -20.36 22.22
CA LEU A 440 -1.75 -20.48 23.57
C LEU A 440 -0.88 -21.39 24.45
N ARG A 441 0.45 -21.33 24.25
CA ARG A 441 1.43 -22.09 25.04
C ARG A 441 1.49 -21.64 26.51
N PHE A 442 1.94 -22.53 27.38
CA PHE A 442 2.17 -22.22 28.79
C PHE A 442 3.16 -21.05 28.91
N GLY A 443 2.87 -20.09 29.78
CA GLY A 443 3.66 -18.86 29.92
C GLY A 443 3.14 -17.66 29.11
N ALA A 444 2.28 -17.86 28.10
CA ALA A 444 1.70 -16.74 27.35
C ALA A 444 0.68 -15.94 28.21
N PRO A 445 0.87 -14.61 28.40
CA PRO A 445 -0.03 -13.75 29.18
C PRO A 445 -1.50 -13.80 28.77
N TRP A 446 -1.76 -13.99 27.47
CA TRP A 446 -3.08 -14.02 26.84
C TRP A 446 -3.69 -15.42 26.69
N ARG A 447 -3.02 -16.48 27.20
CA ARG A 447 -3.43 -17.88 27.00
C ARG A 447 -4.88 -18.20 27.39
N HIS A 448 -5.45 -17.44 28.32
CA HIS A 448 -6.74 -17.72 28.93
C HIS A 448 -7.75 -16.59 28.67
N PRO A 449 -8.29 -16.48 27.44
CA PRO A 449 -9.41 -15.58 27.18
C PRO A 449 -10.66 -16.03 27.95
N PRO A 450 -11.65 -15.13 28.16
CA PRO A 450 -12.88 -15.46 28.86
C PRO A 450 -13.64 -16.62 28.18
N LYS A 451 -14.06 -17.61 28.98
CA LYS A 451 -14.83 -18.76 28.48
C LYS A 451 -16.28 -18.42 28.14
N SER A 452 -16.82 -17.36 28.74
CA SER A 452 -18.20 -16.90 28.52
C SER A 452 -18.34 -16.20 27.17
N ASN A 453 -19.55 -16.20 26.61
CA ASN A 453 -19.90 -15.43 25.43
C ASN A 453 -20.37 -14.00 25.72
N ASP A 454 -20.09 -13.49 26.91
CA ASP A 454 -20.38 -12.10 27.27
C ASP A 454 -19.37 -11.14 26.59
N PRO A 455 -19.82 -10.24 25.69
CA PRO A 455 -18.95 -9.26 25.05
C PRO A 455 -18.26 -8.32 26.04
N ARG A 456 -18.88 -8.04 27.19
CA ARG A 456 -18.31 -7.14 28.21
C ARG A 456 -17.09 -7.76 28.88
N LEU A 457 -17.16 -9.04 29.23
CA LEU A 457 -16.01 -9.77 29.79
C LEU A 457 -14.87 -9.87 28.78
N SER A 458 -15.18 -10.06 27.50
CA SER A 458 -14.17 -10.04 26.42
C SER A 458 -13.50 -8.68 26.30
N LEU A 459 -14.28 -7.59 26.40
CA LEU A 459 -13.75 -6.22 26.37
C LEU A 459 -12.84 -5.94 27.56
N ASP A 460 -13.27 -6.29 28.78
CA ASP A 460 -12.48 -6.05 29.99
C ASP A 460 -11.17 -6.83 29.96
N TRP A 461 -11.21 -8.07 29.46
CA TRP A 461 -9.99 -8.85 29.21
C TRP A 461 -9.09 -8.17 28.18
N ALA A 462 -9.63 -7.77 27.02
CA ALA A 462 -8.88 -7.10 25.97
C ALA A 462 -8.20 -5.82 26.47
N LYS A 463 -8.91 -5.02 27.28
CA LYS A 463 -8.37 -3.83 27.94
C LYS A 463 -7.20 -4.15 28.85
N ILE A 464 -7.34 -5.14 29.74
CA ILE A 464 -6.25 -5.55 30.64
C ILE A 464 -5.04 -6.03 29.84
N GLN A 465 -5.24 -6.81 28.78
CA GLN A 465 -4.15 -7.28 27.92
C GLN A 465 -3.43 -6.12 27.22
N LEU A 466 -4.18 -5.19 26.62
CA LEU A 466 -3.60 -4.07 25.91
C LEU A 466 -2.88 -3.10 26.87
N MET A 467 -3.44 -2.85 28.06
CA MET A 467 -2.80 -2.04 29.09
C MET A 467 -1.49 -2.66 29.58
N ASP A 468 -1.46 -3.99 29.80
CA ASP A 468 -0.23 -4.69 30.20
C ASP A 468 0.83 -4.61 29.09
N PHE A 469 0.42 -4.78 27.82
CA PHE A 469 1.32 -4.65 26.68
C PHE A 469 1.92 -3.24 26.56
N VAL A 470 1.08 -2.20 26.61
CA VAL A 470 1.56 -0.80 26.52
C VAL A 470 2.45 -0.46 27.72
N GLN A 471 2.11 -0.93 28.93
CA GLN A 471 2.99 -0.75 30.09
C GLN A 471 4.36 -1.41 29.87
N CYS A 472 4.40 -2.63 29.31
CA CYS A 472 5.67 -3.29 28.97
C CYS A 472 6.49 -2.49 27.96
N LEU A 473 5.86 -1.85 26.96
CA LEU A 473 6.56 -0.97 26.03
C LEU A 473 7.11 0.28 26.72
N VAL A 474 6.35 0.87 27.65
CA VAL A 474 6.77 2.04 28.43
C VAL A 474 7.97 1.70 29.31
N ASP A 475 7.93 0.55 30.01
CA ASP A 475 9.02 0.07 30.85
C ASP A 475 10.31 -0.17 30.03
N ALA A 476 10.16 -0.51 28.74
CA ALA A 476 11.25 -0.71 27.78
C ALA A 476 11.69 0.57 27.05
N GLU A 477 11.18 1.75 27.42
CA GLU A 477 11.39 3.02 26.69
C GLU A 477 11.03 2.91 25.18
N PHE A 478 10.13 2.00 24.83
CA PHE A 478 9.76 1.62 23.45
C PHE A 478 10.91 1.05 22.59
N GLY A 479 11.97 0.53 23.22
CA GLY A 479 13.12 -0.10 22.57
C GLY A 479 13.03 -1.63 22.52
N VAL A 480 12.11 -2.16 21.71
CA VAL A 480 11.90 -3.61 21.59
C VAL A 480 12.47 -4.14 20.28
N ASN A 481 13.54 -4.92 20.35
CA ASN A 481 14.14 -5.61 19.22
C ASN A 481 13.43 -6.96 19.01
N TYR A 482 12.61 -7.06 17.95
CA TYR A 482 11.79 -8.24 17.71
C TYR A 482 12.50 -9.36 16.96
N LEU A 483 13.77 -9.17 16.58
CA LEU A 483 14.62 -10.19 15.96
C LEU A 483 15.92 -10.43 16.74
N ALA A 484 16.07 -9.83 17.93
CA ALA A 484 17.10 -10.24 18.88
C ALA A 484 17.00 -11.75 19.11
N ASP A 485 18.13 -12.45 19.14
CA ASP A 485 18.20 -13.90 19.32
C ASP A 485 17.30 -14.74 18.40
N CYS A 486 16.97 -14.21 17.21
CA CYS A 486 16.05 -14.82 16.24
C CYS A 486 14.63 -15.09 16.79
N SER A 487 14.21 -14.40 17.86
CA SER A 487 12.92 -14.64 18.49
C SER A 487 11.82 -13.71 17.96
N LEU A 488 11.00 -14.22 17.02
CA LEU A 488 9.79 -13.57 16.50
C LEU A 488 8.57 -13.67 17.43
N GLU A 489 8.77 -14.03 18.69
CA GLU A 489 7.70 -14.36 19.63
C GLU A 489 6.76 -13.19 19.94
N ILE A 490 7.21 -11.95 19.77
CA ILE A 490 6.37 -10.78 20.00
C ILE A 490 5.20 -10.72 19.01
N PHE A 491 5.35 -11.31 17.82
CA PHE A 491 4.27 -11.40 16.84
C PHE A 491 3.29 -12.55 17.12
N ASP A 492 3.56 -13.39 18.14
CA ASP A 492 2.54 -14.29 18.71
C ASP A 492 1.61 -13.55 19.68
N ASP A 493 2.01 -12.38 20.18
CA ASP A 493 1.18 -11.54 21.06
C ASP A 493 0.08 -10.85 20.26
N PRO A 494 -1.20 -11.14 20.54
CA PRO A 494 -2.30 -10.51 19.82
C PRO A 494 -2.35 -8.99 20.04
N SER A 495 -1.80 -8.45 21.13
CA SER A 495 -1.72 -7.00 21.37
C SER A 495 -0.67 -6.32 20.49
N ALA A 496 0.47 -6.98 20.24
CA ALA A 496 1.48 -6.47 19.31
C ALA A 496 0.93 -6.45 17.88
N VAL A 497 0.33 -7.56 17.45
CA VAL A 497 -0.29 -7.68 16.12
C VAL A 497 -1.38 -6.63 15.93
N ALA A 498 -2.28 -6.47 16.91
CA ALA A 498 -3.35 -5.48 16.83
C ALA A 498 -2.81 -4.05 16.70
N LEU A 499 -1.80 -3.66 17.48
CA LEU A 499 -1.23 -2.30 17.42
C LEU A 499 -0.44 -2.01 16.14
N VAL A 500 0.17 -3.03 15.55
CA VAL A 500 0.79 -2.95 14.22
C VAL A 500 -0.29 -2.83 13.14
N GLU A 501 -1.34 -3.63 13.22
CA GLU A 501 -2.44 -3.66 12.24
C GLU A 501 -3.22 -2.35 12.21
N VAL A 502 -3.53 -1.75 13.37
CA VAL A 502 -4.14 -0.41 13.42
C VAL A 502 -3.14 0.71 13.10
N GLY A 503 -1.87 0.38 12.95
CA GLY A 503 -0.84 1.32 12.48
C GLY A 503 -0.35 2.31 13.52
N LEU A 504 -0.48 2.01 14.81
CA LEU A 504 0.12 2.81 15.89
C LEU A 504 1.59 2.42 16.14
N LEU A 505 1.91 1.14 15.91
CA LEU A 505 3.27 0.62 15.90
C LEU A 505 3.75 0.35 14.48
N TYR A 506 5.07 0.37 14.31
CA TYR A 506 5.76 0.01 13.08
C TYR A 506 6.91 -0.92 13.41
N ALA A 507 6.94 -2.09 12.74
CA ALA A 507 8.08 -3.00 12.78
C ALA A 507 9.09 -2.59 11.69
N GLN A 508 10.23 -2.05 12.13
CA GLN A 508 11.37 -1.67 11.31
C GLN A 508 12.22 -2.89 10.96
N ARG A 509 12.80 -2.96 9.77
CA ARG A 509 13.65 -4.11 9.39
C ARG A 509 15.04 -4.05 10.03
N ASP A 510 15.73 -2.93 9.84
CA ASP A 510 17.16 -2.83 10.15
C ASP A 510 17.51 -1.48 10.82
N PRO A 511 17.95 -1.48 12.09
CA PRO A 511 17.88 -2.58 13.06
C PRO A 511 16.44 -2.96 13.41
N SER A 512 16.19 -4.23 13.74
CA SER A 512 14.84 -4.82 13.84
C SER A 512 14.03 -4.40 15.07
N PHE A 513 13.57 -3.15 15.09
CA PHE A 513 12.79 -2.59 16.20
C PHE A 513 11.30 -2.52 15.92
N MET A 514 10.50 -2.79 16.94
CA MET A 514 9.09 -2.42 16.95
C MET A 514 8.90 -1.17 17.82
N ARG A 515 8.36 -0.11 17.21
CA ARG A 515 8.23 1.20 17.86
C ARG A 515 6.98 1.95 17.42
N PRO A 516 6.51 2.95 18.19
CA PRO A 516 5.47 3.87 17.72
C PRO A 516 5.88 4.57 16.43
N ILE A 517 4.91 4.87 15.55
CA ILE A 517 5.16 5.52 14.26
C ILE A 517 5.80 6.92 14.39
N SER A 518 5.65 7.55 15.55
CA SER A 518 6.29 8.82 15.89
C SER A 518 6.35 9.04 17.41
N ARG A 519 7.16 10.01 17.84
CA ARG A 519 7.26 10.39 19.26
C ARG A 519 5.97 11.04 19.80
N GLY A 520 5.24 11.77 18.96
CA GLY A 520 3.91 12.29 19.30
C GLY A 520 2.94 11.16 19.64
N ILE A 521 2.88 10.12 18.79
CA ILE A 521 2.02 8.95 19.02
C ILE A 521 2.48 8.15 20.25
N GLN A 522 3.79 8.01 20.47
CA GLN A 522 4.34 7.42 21.69
C GLN A 522 3.79 8.10 22.95
N ARG A 523 3.80 9.44 23.02
CA ARG A 523 3.25 10.18 24.17
C ARG A 523 1.75 9.98 24.32
N CYS A 524 1.00 9.93 23.22
CA CYS A 524 -0.44 9.65 23.26
C CYS A 524 -0.74 8.23 23.75
N LEU A 525 0.09 7.23 23.44
CA LEU A 525 -0.04 5.87 23.99
C LEU A 525 0.17 5.86 25.52
N VAL A 526 1.18 6.58 26.02
CA VAL A 526 1.41 6.74 27.47
C VAL A 526 0.21 7.41 28.13
N ARG A 527 -0.31 8.49 27.52
CA ARG A 527 -1.49 9.21 28.02
C ARG A 527 -2.72 8.29 28.05
N TRP A 528 -2.95 7.50 27.01
CA TRP A 528 -4.03 6.51 26.97
C TRP A 528 -3.90 5.50 28.12
N LEU A 529 -2.70 4.95 28.35
CA LEU A 529 -2.44 3.99 29.44
C LEU A 529 -2.80 4.59 30.81
N VAL A 530 -2.32 5.81 31.08
CA VAL A 530 -2.61 6.53 32.33
C VAL A 530 -4.12 6.75 32.48
N GLN A 531 -4.81 7.21 31.43
CA GLN A 531 -6.25 7.39 31.45
C GLN A 531 -7.00 6.09 31.77
N GLN A 532 -6.62 4.98 31.14
CA GLN A 532 -7.24 3.69 31.42
C GLN A 532 -7.01 3.26 32.87
N GLN A 533 -5.79 3.42 33.41
CA GLN A 533 -5.48 3.08 34.80
C GLN A 533 -6.29 3.88 35.83
N PHE A 534 -6.63 5.14 35.53
CA PHE A 534 -7.50 5.97 36.36
C PHE A 534 -8.98 5.55 36.28
N GLN A 535 -9.43 5.04 35.13
CA GLN A 535 -10.82 4.63 34.90
C GLN A 535 -11.14 3.22 35.41
N LEU A 536 -10.14 2.43 35.84
CA LEU A 536 -10.37 1.09 36.37
C LEU A 536 -11.13 1.12 37.71
N SER A 537 -12.17 0.30 37.81
CA SER A 537 -12.79 0.01 39.12
C SER A 537 -11.85 -0.80 40.01
N SER A 538 -12.06 -0.79 41.33
CA SER A 538 -11.19 -1.48 42.30
C SER A 538 -10.98 -2.97 41.97
N ARG A 539 -12.02 -3.65 41.49
CA ARG A 539 -11.93 -5.05 41.05
C ARG A 539 -11.04 -5.22 39.82
N HIS A 540 -11.20 -4.37 38.81
CA HIS A 540 -10.39 -4.44 37.59
C HIS A 540 -8.94 -4.00 37.86
N ARG A 541 -8.71 -3.08 38.79
CA ARG A 541 -7.36 -2.73 39.24
C ARG A 541 -6.65 -3.92 39.87
N LEU A 542 -7.33 -4.70 40.72
CA LEU A 542 -6.76 -5.95 41.27
C LEU A 542 -6.47 -6.99 40.18
N LEU A 543 -7.36 -7.12 39.19
CA LEU A 543 -7.15 -8.02 38.04
C LEU A 543 -5.96 -7.57 37.17
N TYR A 544 -5.84 -6.28 36.92
CA TYR A 544 -4.70 -5.72 36.20
C TYR A 544 -3.39 -5.93 36.94
N LEU A 545 -3.35 -5.66 38.25
CA LEU A 545 -2.16 -5.89 39.08
C LEU A 545 -1.80 -7.38 39.16
N SER A 546 -2.78 -8.27 39.30
CA SER A 546 -2.53 -9.71 39.32
C SER A 546 -2.04 -10.22 37.96
N GLN A 547 -2.61 -9.70 36.85
CA GLN A 547 -2.10 -9.96 35.51
C GLN A 547 -0.64 -9.53 35.43
N ARG A 548 -0.28 -8.31 35.87
CA ARG A 548 1.10 -7.80 35.84
C ARG A 548 2.08 -8.63 36.66
N ILE A 549 1.70 -9.07 37.85
CA ILE A 549 2.60 -9.78 38.78
C ILE A 549 2.75 -11.25 38.40
N ILE A 550 1.65 -11.93 38.06
CA ILE A 550 1.63 -13.39 37.90
C ILE A 550 1.83 -13.79 36.43
N ARG A 551 1.33 -12.97 35.49
CA ARG A 551 1.27 -13.27 34.06
C ARG A 551 1.70 -12.08 33.21
N GLY A 552 2.51 -11.19 33.77
CA GLY A 552 2.90 -9.96 33.10
C GLY A 552 3.73 -10.27 31.87
N ARG A 553 3.57 -9.46 30.83
CA ARG A 553 4.51 -9.49 29.70
C ARG A 553 5.91 -9.17 30.17
N SER A 554 6.84 -10.06 29.86
CA SER A 554 8.27 -9.88 30.13
C SER A 554 9.05 -10.13 28.85
N TYR A 555 9.05 -9.14 27.96
CA TYR A 555 9.90 -9.16 26.76
C TYR A 555 11.33 -8.70 27.08
N ARG A 556 11.80 -8.89 28.32
CA ARG A 556 13.05 -8.30 28.81
C ARG A 556 14.27 -8.73 28.00
N HIS A 557 14.24 -9.94 27.44
CA HIS A 557 15.28 -10.45 26.54
C HIS A 557 15.22 -9.79 25.14
N LEU A 558 14.07 -9.24 24.74
CA LEU A 558 13.90 -8.44 23.52
C LEU A 558 14.13 -6.93 23.77
N MET A 559 14.27 -6.51 25.03
CA MET A 559 14.58 -5.12 25.36
C MET A 559 16.07 -4.89 25.13
N LEU A 560 16.41 -3.71 24.61
CA LEU A 560 17.79 -3.29 24.40
C LEU A 560 18.70 -3.62 25.61
N GLU A 561 19.70 -4.48 25.39
CA GLU A 561 20.89 -4.47 26.23
C GLU A 561 21.62 -3.13 26.05
N VAL A 562 22.19 -2.63 27.15
CA VAL A 562 22.93 -1.37 27.21
C VAL A 562 24.15 -1.45 26.29
N GLY A 563 24.00 -1.08 25.02
CA GLY A 563 25.07 -1.17 24.02
C GLY A 563 24.73 -0.62 22.62
N TYR A 564 23.45 -0.47 22.29
CA TYR A 564 22.96 0.10 21.01
C TYR A 564 22.29 1.48 21.15
N LYS A 565 22.67 2.27 22.19
CA LYS A 565 22.16 3.63 22.41
C LYS A 565 22.84 4.67 21.53
#